data_AF-A0A7G7YP87-F1
#
_entry.id   AF-A0A7G7YP87-F1
#
_cell.length_a   1.000
_cell.length_b   1.000
_cell.length_c   1.000
_cell.angle_alpha   90.00
_cell.angle_beta   90.00
_cell.angle_gamma   90.00
#
_symmetry.space_group_name_H-M   'P 1'
#
loop_
_entity.id
_entity.type
_entity.pdbx_description
1 polymer ?
#
loop_
_entity_poly.entity_id
_entity_poly.type
_entity_poly.pdbx_seq_one_letter_code
_entity_poly.pdbx_strand_id
1 'polypeptide(L)'
;MNGKRLLTRRTGASLMVLSSLLATSACGITGFDNKGLPETPRDVVIGVPDTDPQQPWVDGEVVKGLQLYYADMLDRTDRTIITQHISLKDRLDKVRTGDIQFTFGCLGEMLDMVAPLQGEQLRRTIAKQAPVDLTTQQHMTHGTLLSVLPNGVTITDFGSAVACKKKGKNDLPQNIVGLVNDRLMDREDKVTFSQGINGKTLDELRRGAEDPDSVSLDYREKEKLG
;
A
#
# COMPACT_ATOMS: atom_id res chain seq x y z
N MET A 1 73.86 26.01 -70.39
CA MET A 1 73.66 27.22 -69.56
C MET A 1 72.77 26.85 -68.39
N ASN A 2 73.23 27.14 -67.16
CA ASN A 2 72.53 27.19 -65.86
C ASN A 2 71.62 26.01 -65.46
N GLY A 3 71.75 25.38 -64.29
CA GLY A 3 72.34 25.85 -63.04
C GLY A 3 71.35 25.64 -61.89
N LYS A 4 71.40 24.44 -61.29
CA LYS A 4 71.20 24.10 -59.87
C LYS A 4 70.23 24.92 -58.99
N ARG A 5 69.28 24.16 -58.41
CA ARG A 5 69.06 23.90 -56.96
C ARG A 5 68.21 24.84 -56.07
N LEU A 6 67.34 24.13 -55.34
CA LEU A 6 67.00 24.18 -53.91
C LEU A 6 66.03 25.25 -53.33
N LEU A 7 64.93 24.70 -52.81
CA LEU A 7 64.45 24.78 -51.42
C LEU A 7 64.35 26.18 -50.78
N THR A 8 63.12 26.54 -50.41
CA THR A 8 62.93 27.16 -49.09
C THR A 8 61.65 26.67 -48.43
N ARG A 9 61.90 25.98 -47.32
CA ARG A 9 61.01 25.44 -46.31
C ARG A 9 60.74 26.58 -45.31
N ARG A 10 59.49 26.80 -44.92
CA ARG A 10 59.08 27.05 -43.51
C ARG A 10 57.58 27.34 -43.47
N THR A 11 56.83 26.28 -43.22
CA THR A 11 55.49 26.33 -42.65
C THR A 11 55.59 26.92 -41.24
N GLY A 12 54.93 28.05 -41.02
CA GLY A 12 54.74 28.63 -39.69
C GLY A 12 53.66 27.84 -38.95
N ALA A 13 54.05 27.25 -37.82
CA ALA A 13 53.12 26.75 -36.84
C ALA A 13 52.41 27.94 -36.18
N SER A 14 51.08 27.92 -36.14
CA SER A 14 50.31 28.70 -35.18
C SER A 14 49.31 27.75 -34.56
N LEU A 15 49.69 27.25 -33.39
CA LEU A 15 48.78 26.70 -32.39
C LEU A 15 47.78 27.81 -32.04
N MET A 16 46.52 27.65 -32.43
CA MET A 16 45.41 28.24 -31.68
C MET A 16 44.64 27.09 -31.04
N VAL A 17 44.95 26.88 -29.77
CA VAL A 17 44.14 26.15 -28.81
C VAL A 17 42.87 26.99 -28.63
N LEU A 18 41.79 26.64 -29.32
CA LEU A 18 40.47 27.17 -29.01
C LEU A 18 39.80 26.18 -28.06
N SER A 19 39.86 26.53 -26.78
CA SER A 19 39.24 25.82 -25.67
C SER A 19 37.75 25.58 -25.94
N SER A 20 37.38 24.31 -26.07
CA SER A 20 36.00 23.85 -26.01
C SER A 20 35.39 24.27 -24.67
N LEU A 21 34.56 25.30 -24.67
CA LEU A 21 33.61 25.59 -23.60
C LEU A 21 32.61 24.43 -23.55
N LEU A 22 32.95 23.38 -22.81
CA LEU A 22 31.98 22.46 -22.25
C LEU A 22 31.17 23.27 -21.23
N ALA A 23 30.07 23.86 -21.70
CA ALA A 23 28.96 24.24 -20.86
C ALA A 23 28.41 22.94 -20.23
N THR A 24 29.06 22.51 -19.16
CA THR A 24 28.45 21.60 -18.20
C THR A 24 27.32 22.40 -17.58
N SER A 25 26.12 22.19 -18.12
CA SER A 25 24.88 22.40 -17.40
C SER A 25 24.95 21.52 -16.16
N ALA A 26 25.57 22.04 -15.11
CA ALA A 26 25.31 21.60 -13.76
C ALA A 26 23.83 21.90 -13.50
N CYS A 27 22.96 20.95 -13.90
CA CYS A 27 21.77 20.68 -13.12
C CYS A 27 22.29 20.22 -11.77
N GLY A 28 22.63 21.20 -10.93
CA GLY A 28 22.73 21.00 -9.51
C GLY A 28 21.40 20.39 -9.12
N ILE A 29 21.46 19.11 -8.77
CA ILE A 29 20.46 18.50 -7.91
C ILE A 29 20.56 19.33 -6.63
N THR A 30 19.80 20.42 -6.57
CA THR A 30 19.46 21.05 -5.31
C THR A 30 18.85 19.92 -4.51
N GLY A 31 19.59 19.48 -3.48
CA GLY A 31 19.08 18.51 -2.54
C GLY A 31 17.67 18.93 -2.17
N PHE A 32 16.71 18.03 -2.37
CA PHE A 32 15.42 18.16 -1.72
C PHE A 32 15.73 18.26 -0.24
N ASP A 33 15.71 19.49 0.28
CA ASP A 33 15.77 19.77 1.70
C ASP A 33 14.47 19.19 2.25
N ASN A 34 14.52 17.95 2.73
CA ASN A 34 13.37 17.24 3.31
C ASN A 34 12.89 17.87 4.64
N LYS A 35 13.32 19.11 4.96
CA LYS A 35 12.79 19.94 6.03
C LYS A 35 11.32 20.26 5.76
N GLY A 36 10.45 19.39 6.21
CA GLY A 36 9.00 19.58 6.18
C GLY A 36 8.21 18.37 5.70
N LEU A 37 8.86 17.31 5.21
CA LEU A 37 8.18 16.03 5.11
C LEU A 37 8.13 15.42 6.51
N PRO A 38 6.98 14.93 6.97
CA PRO A 38 6.92 14.17 8.22
C PRO A 38 7.95 13.04 8.12
N GLU A 39 8.84 12.93 9.10
CA GLU A 39 9.66 11.72 9.21
C GLU A 39 8.72 10.53 9.26
N THR A 40 8.88 9.58 8.35
CA THR A 40 8.18 8.30 8.45
C THR A 40 8.55 7.71 9.81
N PRO A 41 7.56 7.40 10.66
CA PRO A 41 7.83 6.79 11.95
C PRO A 41 8.68 5.54 11.75
N ARG A 42 9.74 5.42 12.55
CA ARG A 42 10.58 4.21 12.52
C ARG A 42 9.83 2.97 13.01
N ASP A 43 8.70 3.13 13.70
CA ASP A 43 7.88 2.02 14.13
C ASP A 43 6.53 2.07 13.42
N VAL A 44 6.03 0.91 12.99
CA VAL A 44 4.71 0.77 12.37
C VAL A 44 3.76 0.14 13.37
N VAL A 45 2.71 0.87 13.71
CA VAL A 45 1.65 0.43 14.60
C VAL A 45 0.48 -0.09 13.79
N ILE A 46 0.21 -1.38 13.95
CA ILE A 46 -0.95 -2.08 13.40
C ILE A 46 -2.06 -2.11 14.46
N GLY A 47 -3.17 -1.46 14.15
CA GLY A 47 -4.41 -1.57 14.90
C GLY A 47 -5.13 -2.86 14.60
N VAL A 48 -5.15 -3.79 15.56
CA VAL A 48 -5.86 -5.06 15.50
C VAL A 48 -7.30 -4.82 15.97
N PRO A 49 -8.31 -5.00 15.10
CA PRO A 49 -9.70 -4.77 15.48
C PRO A 49 -10.13 -5.73 16.58
N ASP A 50 -10.79 -5.21 17.60
CA ASP A 50 -11.37 -6.03 18.66
C ASP A 50 -12.44 -6.98 18.10
N THR A 51 -12.41 -8.22 18.58
CA THR A 51 -13.47 -9.18 18.34
C THR A 51 -14.46 -9.13 19.48
N ASP A 52 -15.75 -9.06 19.13
CA ASP A 52 -16.83 -9.17 20.11
C ASP A 52 -17.32 -10.64 20.12
N PRO A 53 -17.10 -11.39 21.22
CA PRO A 53 -17.60 -12.76 21.33
C PRO A 53 -19.13 -12.86 21.21
N GLN A 54 -19.86 -11.80 21.54
CA GLN A 54 -21.32 -11.74 21.46
C GLN A 54 -21.82 -11.34 20.06
N GLN A 55 -20.96 -10.70 19.26
CA GLN A 55 -21.24 -10.33 17.87
C GLN A 55 -19.99 -10.54 16.99
N PRO A 56 -19.58 -11.81 16.74
CA PRO A 56 -18.38 -12.09 15.98
C PRO A 56 -18.63 -11.79 14.49
N TRP A 57 -18.42 -10.52 14.15
CA TRP A 57 -18.49 -10.00 12.79
C TRP A 57 -17.40 -10.63 11.92
N VAL A 58 -16.24 -10.93 12.52
CA VAL A 58 -15.15 -11.77 11.97
C VAL A 58 -14.73 -12.81 13.03
N ASP A 59 -14.29 -13.96 12.55
CA ASP A 59 -13.66 -15.02 13.34
C ASP A 59 -12.36 -14.54 14.01
N GLY A 60 -12.21 -14.77 15.32
CA GLY A 60 -11.03 -14.33 16.08
C GLY A 60 -9.72 -14.93 15.58
N GLU A 61 -9.75 -16.16 15.07
CA GLU A 61 -8.57 -16.78 14.47
C GLU A 61 -8.20 -16.08 13.17
N VAL A 62 -9.17 -15.67 12.36
CA VAL A 62 -8.91 -14.90 11.14
C VAL A 62 -8.34 -13.52 11.48
N VAL A 63 -8.82 -12.85 12.53
CA VAL A 63 -8.24 -11.58 13.00
C VAL A 63 -6.78 -11.76 13.43
N LYS A 64 -6.49 -12.80 14.22
CA LYS A 64 -5.12 -13.12 14.64
C LYS A 64 -4.22 -13.47 13.45
N GLY A 65 -4.73 -14.26 12.50
CA GLY A 65 -4.02 -14.59 11.27
C GLY A 65 -3.69 -13.37 10.42
N LEU A 66 -4.64 -12.43 10.28
CA LEU A 66 -4.41 -11.17 9.59
C LEU A 66 -3.39 -10.28 10.31
N GLN A 67 -3.47 -10.20 11.64
CA GLN A 67 -2.46 -9.48 12.44
C GLN A 67 -1.05 -10.01 12.15
N LEU A 68 -0.86 -11.33 12.19
CA LEU A 68 0.44 -11.96 11.95
C LEU A 68 0.89 -11.78 10.50
N TYR A 69 0.00 -12.01 9.53
CA TYR A 69 0.28 -11.80 8.11
C TYR A 69 0.75 -10.37 7.84
N TYR A 70 0.02 -9.36 8.32
CA TYR A 70 0.39 -7.98 8.09
C TYR A 70 1.63 -7.55 8.85
N ALA A 71 1.88 -8.12 10.03
CA ALA A 71 3.13 -7.88 10.75
C ALA A 71 4.34 -8.43 9.99
N ASP A 72 4.26 -9.67 9.48
CA ASP A 72 5.31 -10.30 8.65
C ASP A 72 5.52 -9.54 7.34
N MET A 73 4.43 -9.22 6.65
CA MET A 73 4.43 -8.47 5.40
C MET A 73 5.09 -7.09 5.54
N LEU A 74 4.98 -6.48 6.72
CA LEU A 74 5.60 -5.20 7.05
C LEU A 74 6.94 -5.37 7.77
N ASP A 75 7.42 -6.57 8.09
CA ASP A 75 8.66 -6.68 8.85
C ASP A 75 9.89 -6.26 8.03
N ARG A 76 10.74 -5.41 8.61
CA ARG A 76 11.97 -4.91 7.99
C ARG A 76 13.03 -4.63 9.05
N THR A 77 14.31 -4.72 8.67
CA THR A 77 15.46 -4.59 9.59
C THR A 77 15.63 -3.21 10.23
N ASP A 78 15.02 -2.18 9.66
CA ASP A 78 15.15 -0.78 10.07
C ASP A 78 13.97 -0.25 10.89
N ARG A 79 13.02 -1.12 11.26
CA ARG A 79 11.81 -0.74 12.01
C ARG A 79 11.35 -1.79 13.01
N THR A 80 10.44 -1.39 13.88
CA THR A 80 9.68 -2.30 14.75
C THR A 80 8.22 -2.34 14.32
N ILE A 81 7.63 -3.54 14.34
CA ILE A 81 6.18 -3.69 14.21
C ILE A 81 5.55 -3.77 15.61
N ILE A 82 4.61 -2.88 15.88
CA ILE A 82 3.84 -2.83 17.11
C ILE A 82 2.40 -3.20 16.75
N THR A 83 1.77 -4.06 17.54
CA THR A 83 0.35 -4.36 17.39
C THR A 83 -0.40 -3.86 18.61
N GLN A 84 -1.54 -3.23 18.40
CA GLN A 84 -2.41 -2.78 19.47
C GLN A 84 -3.87 -3.07 19.16
N HIS A 85 -4.60 -3.56 20.16
CA HIS A 85 -6.03 -3.78 20.06
C HIS A 85 -6.79 -2.46 20.03
N ILE A 86 -7.75 -2.34 19.12
CA ILE A 86 -8.55 -1.13 18.95
C ILE A 86 -10.02 -1.46 18.70
N SER A 87 -10.89 -0.59 19.21
CA SER A 87 -12.32 -0.71 18.95
C SER A 87 -12.60 -0.52 17.45
N LEU A 88 -13.63 -1.19 16.95
CA LEU A 88 -14.02 -1.09 15.54
C LEU A 88 -14.28 0.36 15.13
N LYS A 89 -14.95 1.12 15.99
CA LYS A 89 -15.39 2.49 15.72
C LYS A 89 -14.24 3.48 15.65
N ASP A 90 -13.15 3.23 16.36
CA ASP A 90 -12.01 4.14 16.43
C ASP A 90 -11.01 3.95 15.28
N ARG A 91 -11.18 2.89 14.46
CA ARG A 91 -10.24 2.52 13.39
C ARG A 91 -9.92 3.67 12.46
N LEU A 92 -10.94 4.31 11.87
CA LEU A 92 -10.71 5.40 10.91
C LEU A 92 -10.02 6.59 11.59
N ASP A 93 -10.49 6.99 12.76
CA ASP A 93 -9.94 8.16 13.45
C ASP A 93 -8.49 7.94 13.88
N LYS A 94 -8.15 6.73 14.36
CA LYS A 94 -6.77 6.38 14.71
C LYS A 94 -5.85 6.33 13.49
N VAL A 95 -6.30 5.77 12.37
CA VAL A 95 -5.52 5.82 11.12
C VAL A 95 -5.34 7.27 10.68
N ARG A 96 -6.43 8.06 10.65
CA ARG A 96 -6.42 9.46 10.19
C ARG A 96 -5.52 10.36 11.02
N THR A 97 -5.51 10.19 12.34
CA THR A 97 -4.70 10.99 13.27
C THR A 97 -3.24 10.55 13.31
N GLY A 98 -2.95 9.32 12.87
CA GLY A 98 -1.60 8.75 12.91
C GLY A 98 -1.27 8.02 14.20
N ASP A 99 -2.25 7.85 15.11
CA ASP A 99 -2.14 6.97 16.29
C ASP A 99 -1.78 5.54 15.90
N ILE A 100 -2.26 5.11 14.73
CA ILE A 100 -1.84 3.89 14.04
C ILE A 100 -1.60 4.20 12.57
N GLN A 101 -0.73 3.44 11.94
CA GLN A 101 -0.44 3.59 10.52
C GLN A 101 -1.34 2.66 9.70
N PHE A 102 -1.77 1.53 10.26
CA PHE A 102 -2.54 0.51 9.55
C PHE A 102 -3.60 -0.15 10.43
N THR A 103 -4.74 -0.53 9.84
CA THR A 103 -5.71 -1.47 10.43
C THR A 103 -6.46 -2.18 9.31
N PHE A 104 -7.30 -3.17 9.63
CA PHE A 104 -8.03 -3.96 8.65
C PHE A 104 -9.47 -4.24 9.09
N GLY A 105 -10.26 -4.78 8.16
CA GLY A 105 -11.66 -5.14 8.37
C GLY A 105 -12.31 -5.58 7.08
N CYS A 106 -13.64 -5.55 7.03
CA CYS A 106 -14.36 -5.96 5.84
C CYS A 106 -14.89 -4.77 5.06
N LEU A 107 -14.87 -4.91 3.74
CA LEU A 107 -15.16 -3.82 2.80
C LEU A 107 -16.51 -3.13 3.06
N GLY A 108 -17.61 -3.89 3.04
CA GLY A 108 -18.94 -3.35 3.28
C GLY A 108 -19.15 -2.85 4.70
N GLU A 109 -18.54 -3.51 5.68
CA GLU A 109 -18.56 -3.11 7.09
C GLU A 109 -17.88 -1.76 7.31
N MET A 110 -16.70 -1.56 6.72
CA MET A 110 -16.00 -0.27 6.73
C MET A 110 -16.82 0.82 6.04
N LEU A 111 -17.42 0.55 4.88
CA LEU A 111 -18.24 1.56 4.21
C LEU A 111 -19.44 1.97 5.07
N ASP A 112 -20.11 1.04 5.72
CA ASP A 112 -21.22 1.35 6.63
C ASP A 112 -20.78 2.16 7.85
N MET A 113 -19.56 1.94 8.34
CA MET A 113 -19.01 2.72 9.44
C MET A 113 -18.65 4.14 9.02
N VAL A 114 -17.94 4.29 7.91
CA VAL A 114 -17.39 5.57 7.46
C VAL A 114 -18.47 6.45 6.84
N ALA A 115 -19.36 5.85 6.05
CA ALA A 115 -20.32 6.57 5.22
C ALA A 115 -21.62 5.77 5.08
N PRO A 116 -22.41 5.62 6.18
CA PRO A 116 -23.60 4.76 6.19
C PRO A 116 -24.65 5.16 5.14
N LEU A 117 -24.78 6.45 4.83
CA LEU A 117 -25.71 6.94 3.80
C LEU A 117 -25.29 6.50 2.39
N GLN A 118 -23.98 6.54 2.09
CA GLN A 118 -23.41 6.10 0.83
C GLN A 118 -23.48 4.57 0.71
N GLY A 119 -23.22 3.83 1.78
CA GLY A 119 -23.40 2.38 1.84
C GLY A 119 -24.85 1.98 1.52
N GLU A 120 -25.82 2.65 2.14
CA GLU A 120 -27.24 2.44 1.88
C GLU A 120 -27.64 2.82 0.44
N GLN A 121 -27.12 3.92 -0.09
CA GLN A 121 -27.35 4.30 -1.48
C GLN A 121 -26.76 3.29 -2.47
N LEU A 122 -25.59 2.73 -2.16
CA LEU A 122 -24.95 1.71 -2.97
C LEU A 122 -25.76 0.41 -2.96
N ARG A 123 -26.26 -0.05 -1.81
CA ARG A 123 -27.17 -1.20 -1.72
C ARG A 123 -28.38 -1.04 -2.63
N ARG A 124 -29.03 0.14 -2.60
CA ARG A 124 -30.17 0.44 -3.48
C ARG A 124 -29.79 0.46 -4.95
N THR A 125 -28.59 0.94 -5.27
CA THR A 125 -28.08 0.95 -6.65
C THR A 125 -27.88 -0.48 -7.16
N ILE A 126 -27.18 -1.31 -6.39
CA ILE A 126 -26.95 -2.72 -6.73
C ILE A 126 -28.27 -3.48 -6.84
N ALA A 127 -29.20 -3.30 -5.91
CA ALA A 127 -30.51 -3.98 -5.93
C ALA A 127 -31.37 -3.62 -7.15
N LYS A 128 -31.18 -2.43 -7.74
CA LYS A 128 -31.89 -1.98 -8.96
C LYS A 128 -31.22 -2.45 -10.25
N GLN A 129 -29.94 -2.82 -10.21
CA GLN A 129 -29.19 -3.30 -11.34
C GLN A 129 -29.25 -4.84 -11.37
N ALA A 130 -30.10 -5.42 -12.22
CA ALA A 130 -30.15 -6.86 -12.43
C ALA A 130 -29.11 -7.31 -13.48
N PRO A 131 -28.53 -8.52 -13.33
CA PRO A 131 -27.72 -8.98 -12.20
C PRO A 131 -26.29 -8.43 -12.30
N VAL A 132 -25.85 -7.68 -11.29
CA VAL A 132 -24.44 -7.30 -11.12
C VAL A 132 -23.70 -8.47 -10.47
N ASP A 133 -22.65 -8.96 -11.12
CA ASP A 133 -21.82 -10.03 -10.56
C ASP A 133 -21.06 -9.59 -9.30
N LEU A 134 -20.58 -10.54 -8.50
CA LEU A 134 -19.92 -10.25 -7.23
C LEU A 134 -18.66 -9.38 -7.39
N THR A 135 -17.89 -9.60 -8.44
CA THR A 135 -16.65 -8.85 -8.72
C THR A 135 -16.98 -7.39 -8.99
N THR A 136 -18.00 -7.13 -9.80
CA THR A 136 -18.47 -5.77 -10.05
C THR A 136 -18.99 -5.11 -8.76
N GLN A 137 -19.72 -5.84 -7.91
CA GLN A 137 -20.16 -5.32 -6.60
C GLN A 137 -18.97 -4.98 -5.69
N GLN A 138 -17.91 -5.80 -5.68
CA GLN A 138 -16.69 -5.55 -4.90
C GLN A 138 -16.00 -4.27 -5.37
N HIS A 139 -15.79 -4.11 -6.68
CA HIS A 139 -15.18 -2.90 -7.24
C HIS A 139 -16.02 -1.65 -6.97
N MET A 140 -17.34 -1.71 -7.12
CA MET A 140 -18.22 -0.58 -6.79
C MET A 140 -18.12 -0.20 -5.31
N THR A 141 -18.07 -1.19 -4.42
CA THR A 141 -17.98 -0.96 -2.97
C THR A 141 -16.62 -0.41 -2.59
N HIS A 142 -15.53 -0.96 -3.14
CA HIS A 142 -14.16 -0.49 -2.94
C HIS A 142 -13.99 0.95 -3.44
N GLY A 143 -14.42 1.24 -4.67
CA GLY A 143 -14.39 2.59 -5.22
C GLY A 143 -15.24 3.58 -4.42
N THR A 144 -16.41 3.15 -3.93
CA THR A 144 -17.24 3.99 -3.06
C THR A 144 -16.54 4.27 -1.73
N LEU A 145 -15.98 3.26 -1.07
CA LEU A 145 -15.22 3.44 0.17
C LEU A 145 -14.03 4.38 -0.04
N LEU A 146 -13.23 4.15 -1.08
CA LEU A 146 -12.09 5.01 -1.40
C LEU A 146 -12.52 6.47 -1.61
N SER A 147 -13.68 6.71 -2.24
CA SER A 147 -14.18 8.06 -2.52
C SER A 147 -14.67 8.84 -1.30
N VAL A 148 -14.98 8.15 -0.19
CA VAL A 148 -15.50 8.77 1.04
C VAL A 148 -14.44 8.91 2.13
N LEU A 149 -13.24 8.37 1.92
CA LEU A 149 -12.17 8.45 2.90
C LEU A 149 -11.62 9.88 3.03
N PRO A 150 -11.19 10.28 4.24
CA PRO A 150 -10.55 11.57 4.45
C PRO A 150 -9.17 11.63 3.77
N ASN A 151 -8.74 12.83 3.40
CA ASN A 151 -7.43 13.07 2.80
C ASN A 151 -6.28 12.49 3.65
N GLY A 152 -5.40 11.72 3.01
CA GLY A 152 -4.26 11.07 3.68
C GLY A 152 -4.58 9.68 4.25
N VAL A 153 -5.81 9.20 4.11
CA VAL A 153 -6.18 7.81 4.36
C VAL A 153 -6.50 7.14 3.02
N THR A 154 -6.00 5.93 2.82
CA THR A 154 -6.32 5.09 1.66
C THR A 154 -6.75 3.70 2.11
N ILE A 155 -7.20 2.87 1.17
CA ILE A 155 -7.50 1.45 1.39
C ILE A 155 -6.58 0.57 0.56
N THR A 156 -6.28 -0.62 1.07
CA THR A 156 -5.60 -1.66 0.29
C THR A 156 -6.51 -2.21 -0.80
N ASP A 157 -5.96 -2.97 -1.72
CA ASP A 157 -6.76 -3.85 -2.56
C ASP A 157 -7.49 -4.88 -1.69
N PHE A 158 -8.69 -5.27 -2.13
CA PHE A 158 -9.50 -6.26 -1.43
C PHE A 158 -9.01 -7.67 -1.76
N GLY A 159 -8.96 -8.52 -0.74
CA GLY A 159 -8.65 -9.94 -0.95
C GLY A 159 -9.81 -10.75 -1.49
N SER A 160 -9.51 -11.98 -1.93
CA SER A 160 -10.53 -12.99 -2.23
C SER A 160 -11.23 -13.53 -0.98
N ALA A 161 -10.57 -13.48 0.18
CA ALA A 161 -11.15 -13.94 1.44
C ALA A 161 -12.29 -13.04 1.95
N VAL A 162 -13.43 -13.69 2.24
CA VAL A 162 -14.64 -13.05 2.76
C VAL A 162 -14.79 -13.40 4.25
N ALA A 163 -14.17 -12.60 5.11
CA ALA A 163 -14.08 -12.92 6.54
C ALA A 163 -15.32 -12.53 7.34
N CYS A 164 -16.05 -11.49 6.90
CA CYS A 164 -17.23 -11.07 7.65
C CYS A 164 -18.48 -11.84 7.28
N LYS A 165 -19.23 -12.22 8.32
CA LYS A 165 -20.57 -12.80 8.14
C LYS A 165 -21.50 -11.76 7.52
N LYS A 166 -22.19 -12.14 6.45
CA LYS A 166 -23.33 -11.36 5.94
C LYS A 166 -24.47 -11.42 6.97
N LYS A 167 -24.95 -10.25 7.38
CA LYS A 167 -26.15 -9.99 8.18
C LYS A 167 -27.44 -10.12 7.35
N GLY A 168 -27.36 -9.98 6.03
CA GLY A 168 -28.53 -10.07 5.15
C GLY A 168 -28.24 -10.29 3.67
N LYS A 169 -29.32 -10.47 2.87
CA LYS A 169 -29.25 -10.63 1.41
C LYS A 169 -28.79 -9.37 0.67
N ASN A 170 -28.97 -8.20 1.29
CA ASN A 170 -28.63 -6.89 0.72
C ASN A 170 -27.30 -6.35 1.25
N ASP A 171 -26.49 -7.20 1.88
CA ASP A 171 -25.20 -6.78 2.41
C ASP A 171 -24.22 -6.52 1.28
N LEU A 172 -23.49 -5.43 1.43
CA LEU A 172 -22.34 -5.15 0.58
C LEU A 172 -21.29 -6.26 0.73
N PRO A 173 -20.44 -6.48 -0.29
CA PRO A 173 -19.34 -7.43 -0.23
C PRO A 173 -18.49 -7.28 1.05
N GLN A 174 -18.10 -8.42 1.62
CA GLN A 174 -17.48 -8.53 2.94
C GLN A 174 -16.02 -9.02 2.87
N ASN A 175 -15.36 -8.72 1.75
CA ASN A 175 -13.96 -9.03 1.52
C ASN A 175 -13.06 -8.25 2.48
N ILE A 176 -11.93 -8.84 2.87
CA ILE A 176 -10.96 -8.16 3.75
C ILE A 176 -10.28 -7.02 3.00
N VAL A 177 -10.17 -5.87 3.66
CA VAL A 177 -9.42 -4.69 3.20
C VAL A 177 -8.67 -4.08 4.39
N GLY A 178 -7.59 -3.35 4.10
CA GLY A 178 -6.88 -2.52 5.06
C GLY A 178 -7.18 -1.03 4.92
N LEU A 179 -7.16 -0.27 6.02
CA LEU A 179 -7.06 1.19 6.04
C LEU A 179 -5.61 1.58 6.34
N VAL A 180 -5.08 2.51 5.56
CA VAL A 180 -3.67 2.92 5.61
C VAL A 180 -3.59 4.43 5.76
N ASN A 181 -2.73 4.92 6.66
CA ASN A 181 -2.32 6.31 6.68
C ASN A 181 -1.24 6.54 5.63
N ASP A 182 -1.64 7.02 4.44
CA ASP A 182 -0.75 7.15 3.28
C ASP A 182 0.39 8.17 3.49
N ARG A 183 0.26 9.06 4.47
CA ARG A 183 1.28 10.07 4.79
C ARG A 183 2.40 9.53 5.67
N LEU A 184 2.15 8.44 6.39
CA LEU A 184 3.09 7.83 7.34
C LEU A 184 3.68 6.52 6.82
N MET A 185 3.27 6.08 5.63
CA MET A 185 3.83 4.92 4.95
C MET A 185 4.84 5.34 3.89
N ASP A 186 5.96 4.62 3.84
CA ASP A 186 6.94 4.85 2.79
C ASP A 186 6.51 4.22 1.45
N ARG A 187 7.35 4.34 0.43
CA ARG A 187 7.03 3.81 -0.90
C ARG A 187 6.95 2.30 -0.92
N GLU A 188 7.80 1.61 -0.17
CA GLU A 188 7.86 0.15 -0.13
C GLU A 188 6.61 -0.39 0.55
N ASP A 189 6.19 0.23 1.66
CA ASP A 189 4.93 -0.07 2.34
C ASP A 189 3.73 0.05 1.41
N LYS A 190 3.67 1.12 0.61
CA LYS A 190 2.58 1.32 -0.34
C LYS A 190 2.54 0.25 -1.42
N VAL A 191 3.70 -0.20 -1.91
CA VAL A 191 3.78 -1.32 -2.85
C VAL A 191 3.25 -2.59 -2.19
N THR A 192 3.67 -2.87 -0.97
CA THR A 192 3.21 -4.00 -0.19
C THR A 192 1.69 -3.97 0.03
N PHE A 193 1.13 -2.82 0.39
CA PHE A 193 -0.33 -2.66 0.56
C PHE A 193 -1.13 -2.74 -0.73
N SER A 194 -0.55 -2.34 -1.87
CA SER A 194 -1.19 -2.51 -3.18
C SER A 194 -1.39 -3.98 -3.54
N GLN A 195 -0.61 -4.89 -2.95
CA GLN A 195 -0.78 -6.33 -3.12
C GLN A 195 -1.86 -6.91 -2.19
N GLY A 196 -2.24 -6.19 -1.12
CA GLY A 196 -3.29 -6.58 -0.18
C GLY A 196 -3.04 -7.95 0.46
N ILE A 197 -4.08 -8.76 0.57
CA ILE A 197 -4.01 -10.19 0.98
C ILE A 197 -4.14 -11.12 -0.23
N ASN A 198 -3.70 -10.69 -1.43
CA ASN A 198 -4.01 -11.37 -2.67
C ASN A 198 -3.66 -12.86 -2.62
N GLY A 199 -4.66 -13.70 -2.93
CA GLY A 199 -4.53 -15.15 -2.96
C GLY A 199 -4.71 -15.86 -1.63
N LYS A 200 -4.77 -15.16 -0.48
CA LYS A 200 -5.00 -15.81 0.82
C LYS A 200 -6.47 -16.17 1.02
N THR A 201 -6.71 -17.41 1.37
CA THR A 201 -8.00 -17.96 1.80
C THR A 201 -8.20 -17.77 3.31
N LEU A 202 -9.44 -17.90 3.78
CA LEU A 202 -9.71 -17.85 5.23
C LEU A 202 -9.02 -18.99 5.99
N ASP A 203 -8.93 -20.17 5.39
CA ASP A 203 -8.32 -21.33 6.03
C ASP A 203 -6.80 -21.20 6.13
N GLU A 204 -6.16 -20.52 5.17
CA GLU A 204 -4.76 -20.10 5.31
C GLU A 204 -4.62 -19.12 6.46
N LEU A 205 -5.45 -18.07 6.52
CA LEU A 205 -5.39 -17.09 7.61
C LEU A 205 -5.61 -17.73 8.98
N ARG A 206 -6.56 -18.66 9.12
CA ARG A 206 -6.76 -19.43 10.36
C ARG A 206 -5.54 -20.25 10.72
N ARG A 207 -4.96 -20.99 9.77
CA ARG A 207 -3.74 -21.76 10.01
C ARG A 207 -2.58 -20.87 10.44
N GLY A 208 -2.45 -19.66 9.88
CA GLY A 208 -1.45 -18.68 10.33
C GLY A 208 -1.60 -18.26 11.78
N ALA A 209 -2.81 -18.31 12.32
CA ALA A 209 -3.06 -18.00 13.73
C ALA A 209 -2.50 -19.08 14.68
N GLU A 210 -2.40 -20.33 14.20
CA GLU A 210 -1.86 -21.49 14.92
C GLU A 210 -0.36 -21.67 14.65
N ASP A 211 0.03 -21.54 13.39
CA ASP A 211 1.37 -21.71 12.84
C ASP A 211 1.72 -20.48 11.98
N PRO A 212 2.33 -19.43 12.58
CA PRO A 212 2.65 -18.19 11.89
C PRO A 212 3.51 -18.38 10.62
N ASP A 213 4.38 -19.40 10.61
CA ASP A 213 5.25 -19.70 9.49
C ASP A 213 4.45 -20.19 8.26
N SER A 214 3.26 -20.76 8.47
CA SER A 214 2.38 -21.26 7.40
C SER A 214 1.71 -20.16 6.56
N VAL A 215 1.70 -18.92 7.04
CA VAL A 215 1.09 -17.76 6.36
C VAL A 215 2.14 -16.78 5.83
N SER A 216 3.41 -16.96 6.23
CA SER A 216 4.54 -16.22 5.72
C SER A 216 4.54 -16.18 4.19
N LEU A 217 4.96 -15.04 3.65
CA LEU A 217 5.07 -14.89 2.21
C LEU A 217 6.18 -15.81 1.70
N ASP A 218 5.82 -16.76 0.83
CA ASP A 218 6.69 -17.59 -0.01
C ASP A 218 7.51 -16.75 -1.04
N TYR A 219 7.85 -15.51 -0.67
CA TYR A 219 8.44 -14.50 -1.54
C TYR A 219 9.97 -14.50 -1.48
N ARG A 220 10.56 -14.92 -0.35
CA ARG A 220 12.04 -15.01 -0.23
C ARG A 220 12.66 -16.12 -1.10
N GLU A 221 11.88 -17.06 -1.60
CA GLU A 221 12.40 -18.13 -2.48
C GLU A 221 12.38 -17.76 -3.97
N LYS A 222 11.55 -16.79 -4.39
CA LYS A 222 11.47 -16.37 -5.80
C LYS A 222 12.53 -15.36 -6.24
N GLU A 223 13.14 -14.60 -5.33
CA GLU A 223 14.27 -13.72 -5.65
C GLU A 223 15.63 -14.43 -5.64
N LYS A 224 15.72 -15.69 -5.17
CA LYS A 224 16.95 -16.49 -5.22
C LYS A 224 17.10 -17.36 -6.46
N LEU A 225 16.10 -17.35 -7.35
CA LEU A 225 16.06 -18.16 -8.57
C LEU A 225 15.96 -17.32 -9.86
N GLY A 226 16.19 -16.01 -9.78
CA GLY A 226 16.24 -15.08 -10.92
C GLY A 226 17.63 -14.50 -11.15
#